data_AF-A0A1H3E4B1-F1
#
_entry.id   AF-A0A1H3E4B1-F1
#
_cell.length_a   1.000
_cell.length_b   1.000
_cell.length_c   1.000
_cell.angle_alpha   90.00
_cell.angle_beta   90.00
_cell.angle_gamma   90.00
#
_symmetry.space_group_name_H-M   'P 1'
#
loop_
_entity.id
_entity.type
_entity.pdbx_description
1 polymer ?
#
loop_
_entity_poly.entity_id
_entity_poly.type
_entity_poly.pdbx_seq_one_letter_code
_entity_poly.pdbx_strand_id
1 'polypeptide(L)'
;MRKAAKILLPSEDSDSNQRFSHLMSSRTFYGNKKKSLKLGSIVHQKDSDRYFLCVQPICDSVRLEGKRVFVFVQMEKGGQDDGDNASHVVILSDGAVQELVYQPKSYLSFTSTFSPDRAAQEVIAETDDNGAPFFQDTEGQRFYWVDQLRASHAQRAVERFASDLSRVGLTEAEWLRRLARS
;
A
#
# COMPACT_ATOMS: atom_id res chain seq x y z
N MET A 1 10.44 -19.06 -7.62
CA MET A 1 10.09 -19.33 -6.22
C MET A 1 8.73 -20.03 -6.04
N ARG A 2 7.59 -19.61 -6.59
CA ARG A 2 6.29 -20.33 -6.48
C ARG A 2 6.26 -21.72 -7.11
N LYS A 3 7.06 -22.00 -8.16
CA LYS A 3 7.18 -23.36 -8.73
C LYS A 3 7.75 -24.38 -7.74
N ALA A 4 8.68 -23.95 -6.87
CA ALA A 4 9.22 -24.79 -5.80
C ALA A 4 8.25 -24.84 -4.61
N ALA A 5 7.56 -23.73 -4.31
CA ALA A 5 6.54 -23.69 -3.26
C ALA A 5 5.33 -24.60 -3.57
N LYS A 6 4.92 -24.73 -4.84
CA LYS A 6 3.84 -25.63 -5.29
C LYS A 6 4.14 -27.11 -5.04
N ILE A 7 5.41 -27.48 -4.90
CA ILE A 7 5.86 -28.85 -4.59
C ILE A 7 5.82 -29.10 -3.07
N LEU A 8 5.99 -28.05 -2.26
CA LEU A 8 6.09 -28.13 -0.80
C LEU A 8 4.79 -27.72 -0.06
N LEU A 9 3.89 -26.99 -0.73
CA LEU A 9 2.65 -26.46 -0.16
C LEU A 9 1.47 -26.95 -1.02
N PRO A 10 0.69 -27.95 -0.59
CA PRO A 10 -0.51 -28.38 -1.29
C PRO A 10 -1.55 -27.24 -1.42
N SER A 11 -2.44 -27.34 -2.39
CA SER A 11 -3.37 -26.27 -2.76
C SER A 11 -4.34 -25.83 -1.66
N GLU A 12 -4.66 -26.70 -0.69
CA GLU A 12 -5.46 -26.34 0.50
C GLU A 12 -4.68 -25.47 1.50
N ASP A 13 -3.35 -25.55 1.52
CA ASP A 13 -2.49 -24.70 2.33
C ASP A 13 -2.35 -23.29 1.74
N SER A 14 -2.72 -23.07 0.47
CA SER A 14 -2.58 -21.77 -0.19
C SER A 14 -3.41 -20.68 0.49
N ASP A 15 -4.70 -20.94 0.77
CA ASP A 15 -5.59 -19.97 1.44
C ASP A 15 -5.14 -19.72 2.89
N SER A 16 -4.79 -20.79 3.61
CA SER A 16 -4.25 -20.69 4.98
C SER A 16 -2.95 -19.85 5.03
N ASN A 17 -2.03 -20.06 4.07
CA ASN A 17 -0.79 -19.30 3.97
C ASN A 17 -1.02 -17.84 3.58
N GLN A 18 -1.99 -17.56 2.69
CA GLN A 18 -2.37 -16.20 2.31
C GLN A 18 -2.98 -15.45 3.49
N ARG A 19 -3.90 -16.08 4.23
CA ARG A 19 -4.48 -15.54 5.46
C ARG A 19 -3.44 -15.31 6.55
N PHE A 20 -2.52 -16.26 6.74
CA PHE A 20 -1.40 -16.09 7.66
C PHE A 20 -0.51 -14.90 7.25
N SER A 21 -0.20 -14.78 5.95
CA SER A 21 0.57 -13.65 5.40
C SER A 21 -0.11 -12.30 5.64
N HIS A 22 -1.43 -12.24 5.50
CA HIS A 22 -2.24 -11.08 5.87
C HIS A 22 -2.09 -10.77 7.37
N LEU A 23 -2.31 -11.74 8.26
CA LEU A 23 -2.19 -11.54 9.72
C LEU A 23 -0.81 -11.01 10.16
N MET A 24 0.24 -11.43 9.47
CA MET A 24 1.62 -11.02 9.77
C MET A 24 1.93 -9.59 9.31
N SER A 25 1.33 -9.14 8.20
CA SER A 25 1.62 -7.84 7.59
C SER A 25 0.61 -6.74 7.94
N SER A 26 -0.62 -7.12 8.26
CA SER A 26 -1.73 -6.21 8.53
C SER A 26 -1.94 -5.97 10.03
N ARG A 27 -2.48 -4.80 10.36
CA ARG A 27 -2.88 -4.43 11.72
C ARG A 27 -4.26 -4.99 12.00
N THR A 28 -4.38 -5.72 13.10
CA THR A 28 -5.67 -6.06 13.69
C THR A 28 -6.30 -4.81 14.29
N PHE A 29 -7.57 -4.57 13.95
CA PHE A 29 -8.38 -3.54 14.59
C PHE A 29 -9.32 -4.19 15.57
N TYR A 30 -9.27 -3.76 16.82
CA TYR A 30 -10.23 -4.16 17.85
C TYR A 30 -11.29 -3.07 17.99
N GLY A 31 -12.56 -3.47 17.92
CA GLY A 31 -13.71 -2.57 18.04
C GLY A 31 -13.94 -1.67 16.82
N ASN A 32 -14.93 -0.78 16.93
CA ASN A 32 -15.39 0.08 15.84
C ASN A 32 -14.61 1.41 15.75
N LYS A 33 -13.28 1.35 15.90
CA LYS A 33 -12.46 2.57 15.87
C LYS A 33 -12.46 3.12 14.44
N LYS A 34 -12.83 4.40 14.29
CA LYS A 34 -12.79 5.10 13.01
C LYS A 34 -11.41 4.95 12.36
N LYS A 35 -11.38 4.69 11.06
CA LYS A 35 -10.14 4.51 10.31
C LYS A 35 -9.55 5.88 10.00
N SER A 36 -8.25 6.05 10.23
CA SER A 36 -7.52 7.26 9.84
C SER A 36 -6.57 6.99 8.69
N LEU A 37 -6.50 7.92 7.73
CA LEU A 37 -5.59 7.85 6.60
C LEU A 37 -4.18 8.25 7.05
N LYS A 38 -3.24 7.32 6.94
CA LYS A 38 -1.84 7.52 7.36
C LYS A 38 -0.92 6.51 6.69
N LEU A 39 0.36 6.58 7.04
CA LEU A 39 1.37 5.60 6.63
C LEU A 39 0.84 4.16 6.69
N GLY A 40 0.91 3.45 5.56
CA GLY A 40 0.54 2.04 5.46
C GLY A 40 -0.95 1.78 5.27
N SER A 41 -1.80 2.81 5.17
CA SER A 41 -3.19 2.64 4.75
C SER A 41 -3.23 2.19 3.29
N ILE A 42 -3.92 1.08 3.02
CA ILE A 42 -4.22 0.60 1.68
C ILE A 42 -5.63 1.05 1.33
N VAL A 43 -5.78 1.72 0.19
CA VAL A 43 -7.07 2.20 -0.31
C VAL A 43 -7.36 1.68 -1.71
N HIS A 44 -8.64 1.54 -2.04
CA HIS A 44 -9.13 1.11 -3.35
C HIS A 44 -10.03 2.19 -3.94
N GLN A 45 -9.69 2.64 -5.15
CA GLN A 45 -10.56 3.50 -5.93
C GLN A 45 -11.43 2.61 -6.82
N LYS A 46 -12.69 2.43 -6.44
CA LYS A 46 -13.62 1.51 -7.12
C LYS A 46 -13.84 1.86 -8.60
N ASP A 47 -13.96 3.16 -8.91
CA ASP A 47 -14.27 3.62 -10.28
C ASP A 47 -13.21 3.24 -11.31
N SER A 48 -11.94 3.19 -10.88
CA SER A 48 -10.81 2.85 -11.75
C SER A 48 -10.18 1.48 -11.43
N ASP A 49 -10.77 0.77 -10.48
CA ASP A 49 -10.30 -0.50 -9.93
C ASP A 49 -8.80 -0.52 -9.54
N ARG A 50 -8.31 0.59 -8.99
CA ARG A 50 -6.89 0.76 -8.61
C ARG A 50 -6.69 0.76 -7.11
N TYR A 51 -5.61 0.09 -6.69
CA TYR A 51 -5.18 0.02 -5.30
C TYR A 51 -3.99 0.92 -5.07
N PHE A 52 -3.95 1.54 -3.89
CA PHE A 52 -2.90 2.48 -3.54
C PHE A 52 -2.45 2.29 -2.10
N LEU A 53 -1.14 2.42 -1.88
CA LEU A 53 -0.54 2.44 -0.55
C LEU A 53 -0.17 3.88 -0.19
N CYS A 54 -0.65 4.36 0.96
CA CYS A 54 -0.20 5.62 1.54
C CYS A 54 1.22 5.49 2.09
N VAL A 55 2.14 6.28 1.57
CA VAL A 55 3.57 6.31 1.97
C VAL A 55 3.95 7.54 2.79
N GLN A 56 2.98 8.42 3.06
CA GLN A 56 3.20 9.62 3.87
C GLN A 56 3.63 9.27 5.30
N PRO A 57 4.67 9.91 5.87
CA PRO A 57 5.04 9.72 7.26
C PRO A 57 3.89 9.99 8.23
N ILE A 58 3.88 9.28 9.37
CA ILE A 58 2.79 9.39 10.37
C ILE A 58 2.73 10.80 10.96
N CYS A 59 3.88 11.44 11.22
CA CYS A 59 3.95 12.80 11.75
C CYS A 59 3.25 13.82 10.86
N ASP A 60 3.23 13.58 9.55
CA ASP A 60 2.60 14.47 8.56
C ASP A 60 1.10 14.15 8.35
N SER A 61 0.59 13.12 9.03
CA SER A 61 -0.80 12.65 8.93
C SER A 61 -1.63 12.96 10.18
N VAL A 62 -1.03 13.54 11.23
CA VAL A 62 -1.65 13.84 12.52
C VAL A 62 -1.50 15.32 12.87
N ARG A 63 -2.28 15.80 13.87
CA ARG A 63 -2.24 17.21 14.32
C ARG A 63 -2.47 18.20 13.17
N LEU A 64 -3.33 17.81 12.23
CA LEU A 64 -3.66 18.58 11.04
C LEU A 64 -4.57 19.75 11.39
N GLU A 65 -4.14 20.96 11.07
CA GLU A 65 -4.91 22.21 11.27
C GLU A 65 -5.71 22.62 10.02
N GLY A 66 -5.41 22.01 8.87
CA GLY A 66 -6.04 22.32 7.60
C GLY A 66 -5.83 21.23 6.56
N LYS A 67 -6.25 21.51 5.33
CA LYS A 67 -6.11 20.58 4.20
C LYS A 67 -4.66 20.10 4.07
N ARG A 68 -4.50 18.80 3.77
CA ARG A 68 -3.19 18.16 3.67
C ARG A 68 -3.12 17.28 2.43
N VAL A 69 -2.01 17.42 1.72
CA VAL A 69 -1.65 16.53 0.62
C VAL A 69 -1.15 15.20 1.21
N PHE A 70 -1.59 14.09 0.65
CA PHE A 70 -1.11 12.74 0.96
C PHE A 70 -0.46 12.13 -0.27
N VAL A 71 0.63 11.38 -0.05
CA VAL A 71 1.37 10.70 -1.11
C VAL A 71 0.99 9.22 -1.15
N PHE A 72 0.63 8.76 -2.35
CA PHE A 72 0.23 7.40 -2.63
C PHE A 72 1.10 6.78 -3.71
N VAL A 73 1.25 5.47 -3.66
CA VAL A 73 1.96 4.68 -4.65
C VAL A 73 1.07 3.49 -5.06
N GLN A 74 0.97 3.25 -6.37
CA GLN A 74 0.10 2.21 -6.92
C GLN A 74 0.49 0.80 -6.47
N MET A 75 -0.54 -0.03 -6.27
CA MET A 75 -0.44 -1.47 -6.10
C MET A 75 -1.23 -2.15 -7.21
N GLU A 76 -0.63 -3.14 -7.86
CA GLU A 76 -1.28 -3.94 -8.90
C GLU A 76 -1.90 -5.19 -8.30
N LYS A 77 -3.01 -5.68 -8.87
CA LYS A 77 -3.57 -6.97 -8.50
C LYS A 77 -2.62 -8.07 -8.93
N GLY A 78 -2.23 -8.94 -8.00
CA GLY A 78 -1.51 -10.17 -8.32
C GLY A 78 -2.44 -11.20 -8.97
N GLY A 79 -1.88 -12.05 -9.85
CA GLY A 79 -2.58 -13.12 -10.54
C GLY A 79 -1.85 -14.46 -10.42
N GLN A 80 -2.58 -15.54 -10.69
CA GLN A 80 -2.13 -16.94 -10.51
C GLN A 80 -1.06 -17.38 -11.53
N ASP A 81 -0.92 -16.64 -12.63
CA ASP A 81 -0.05 -16.97 -13.78
C ASP A 81 1.08 -15.97 -14.05
N ASP A 82 1.15 -14.84 -13.34
CA ASP A 82 2.25 -13.88 -13.50
C ASP A 82 3.25 -14.00 -12.35
N GLY A 83 4.53 -14.03 -12.71
CA GLY A 83 5.64 -14.40 -11.83
C GLY A 83 5.65 -13.72 -10.46
N ASP A 84 5.23 -14.46 -9.44
CA ASP A 84 5.96 -14.70 -8.19
C ASP A 84 6.22 -13.56 -7.18
N ASN A 85 5.62 -12.37 -7.30
CA ASN A 85 5.98 -11.24 -6.44
C ASN A 85 4.81 -10.54 -5.74
N ALA A 86 3.83 -11.28 -5.22
CA ALA A 86 2.85 -10.71 -4.30
C ALA A 86 3.58 -10.04 -3.11
N SER A 87 3.39 -8.73 -2.95
CA SER A 87 4.06 -7.96 -1.90
C SER A 87 3.26 -7.94 -0.60
N HIS A 88 1.94 -7.99 -0.72
CA HIS A 88 0.97 -7.89 0.36
C HIS A 88 -0.27 -8.72 -0.02
N VAL A 89 -0.97 -9.22 0.99
CA VAL A 89 -2.25 -9.92 0.84
C VAL A 89 -3.27 -9.17 1.68
N VAL A 90 -4.39 -8.81 1.08
CA VAL A 90 -5.51 -8.16 1.77
C VAL A 90 -6.73 -9.07 1.72
N ILE A 91 -7.54 -9.04 2.78
CA ILE A 91 -8.82 -9.73 2.84
C ILE A 91 -9.90 -8.68 2.62
N LEU A 92 -10.67 -8.83 1.55
CA LEU A 92 -11.75 -7.92 1.18
C LEU A 92 -12.99 -8.14 2.07
N SER A 93 -13.93 -7.21 2.01
CA SER A 93 -15.15 -7.23 2.85
C SER A 93 -16.04 -8.44 2.64
N ASP A 94 -16.01 -9.04 1.44
CA ASP A 94 -16.72 -10.28 1.08
C ASP A 94 -15.96 -11.56 1.52
N GLY A 95 -14.81 -11.41 2.17
CA GLY A 95 -13.93 -12.51 2.57
C GLY A 95 -13.00 -13.00 1.47
N ALA A 96 -13.05 -12.40 0.26
CA ALA A 96 -12.14 -12.76 -0.81
C ALA A 96 -10.70 -12.33 -0.50
N VAL A 97 -9.75 -13.19 -0.86
CA VAL A 97 -8.32 -12.91 -0.74
C VAL A 97 -7.85 -12.20 -2.01
N GLN A 98 -7.26 -11.03 -1.86
CA GLN A 98 -6.66 -10.27 -2.96
C GLN A 98 -5.15 -10.12 -2.73
N GLU A 99 -4.36 -10.63 -3.67
CA GLU A 99 -2.92 -10.38 -3.71
C GLU A 99 -2.63 -9.01 -4.32
N LEU A 100 -1.72 -8.25 -3.73
CA LEU A 100 -1.31 -6.94 -4.22
C LEU A 100 0.21 -6.86 -4.38
N VAL A 101 0.65 -6.33 -5.52
CA VAL A 101 2.05 -6.10 -5.88
C VAL A 101 2.35 -4.62 -5.77
N TYR A 102 3.17 -4.25 -4.80
CA TYR A 102 3.60 -2.88 -4.54
C TYR A 102 4.61 -2.45 -5.59
N GLN A 103 4.30 -1.35 -6.29
CA GLN A 103 5.12 -0.80 -7.35
C GLN A 103 5.83 0.48 -6.88
N PRO A 104 7.07 0.42 -6.33
CA PRO A 104 7.75 1.57 -5.73
C PRO A 104 8.23 2.62 -6.75
N LYS A 105 7.68 2.63 -7.98
CA LYS A 105 8.09 3.51 -9.06
C LYS A 105 7.51 4.91 -8.87
N SER A 106 8.37 5.92 -8.95
CA SER A 106 7.96 7.33 -8.79
C SER A 106 6.88 7.76 -9.79
N TYR A 107 6.93 7.27 -11.04
CA TYR A 107 5.90 7.56 -12.06
C TYR A 107 4.54 6.88 -11.81
N LEU A 108 4.47 5.95 -10.85
CA LEU A 108 3.24 5.33 -10.34
C LEU A 108 2.82 5.91 -8.98
N SER A 109 3.50 6.96 -8.53
CA SER A 109 3.09 7.73 -7.36
C SER A 109 2.25 8.93 -7.77
N PHE A 110 1.30 9.29 -6.92
CA PHE A 110 0.51 10.50 -7.08
C PHE A 110 0.18 11.08 -5.71
N THR A 111 -0.36 12.29 -5.74
CA THR A 111 -0.78 12.98 -4.53
C THR A 111 -2.24 13.37 -4.61
N SER A 112 -2.95 13.34 -3.49
CA SER A 112 -4.32 13.85 -3.38
C SER A 112 -4.49 14.62 -2.07
N THR A 113 -5.36 15.63 -2.08
CA THR A 113 -5.55 16.55 -0.96
C THR A 113 -6.80 16.19 -0.17
N PHE A 114 -6.68 16.06 1.15
CA PHE A 114 -7.78 15.69 2.04
C PHE A 114 -8.01 16.77 3.08
N SER A 115 -9.25 16.87 3.56
CA SER A 115 -9.60 17.73 4.70
C SER A 115 -9.60 16.90 5.98
N PRO A 116 -8.94 17.36 7.06
CA PRO A 116 -8.94 16.64 8.33
C PRO A 116 -10.27 16.80 9.07
N ASP A 117 -10.59 15.82 9.90
CA ASP A 117 -11.58 15.97 10.97
C ASP A 117 -11.04 16.95 12.02
N ARG A 118 -11.83 17.97 12.37
CA ARG A 118 -11.40 19.05 13.27
C ARG A 118 -11.12 18.57 14.70
N ALA A 119 -11.83 17.55 15.18
CA ALA A 119 -11.69 17.05 16.54
C ALA A 119 -10.53 16.05 16.65
N ALA A 120 -10.38 15.16 15.66
CA ALA A 120 -9.29 14.20 15.63
C ALA A 120 -7.97 14.80 15.14
N GLN A 121 -8.01 15.93 14.43
CA GLN A 121 -6.87 16.53 13.73
C GLN A 121 -6.14 15.51 12.82
N GLU A 122 -6.92 14.62 12.21
CA GLU A 122 -6.48 13.54 11.32
C GLU A 122 -7.50 13.43 10.17
N VAL A 123 -7.11 12.86 9.03
CA VAL A 123 -8.08 12.49 8.00
C VAL A 123 -8.78 11.21 8.42
N ILE A 124 -10.09 11.29 8.66
CA ILE A 124 -10.91 10.18 9.16
C ILE A 124 -11.82 9.67 8.06
N ALA A 125 -11.99 8.35 7.97
CA ALA A 125 -12.89 7.73 7.01
C ALA A 125 -14.35 8.07 7.34
N GLU A 126 -15.09 8.43 6.30
CA GLU A 126 -16.55 8.44 6.26
C GLU A 126 -17.06 7.02 5.97
N THR A 127 -18.38 6.84 6.03
CA THR A 127 -19.03 5.54 5.80
C THR A 127 -20.08 5.71 4.73
N ASP A 128 -20.09 4.84 3.72
CA ASP A 128 -21.13 4.86 2.68
C ASP A 128 -22.44 4.23 3.17
N ASP A 129 -23.47 4.24 2.33
CA ASP A 129 -24.80 3.69 2.64
C ASP A 129 -24.76 2.18 2.98
N ASN A 130 -23.70 1.47 2.55
CA ASN A 130 -23.49 0.04 2.80
C ASN A 130 -22.58 -0.22 4.01
N GLY A 131 -22.17 0.81 4.74
CA GLY A 131 -21.26 0.65 5.87
C GLY A 131 -19.77 0.57 5.50
N ALA A 132 -19.41 0.76 4.22
CA ALA A 132 -18.03 0.67 3.79
C ALA A 132 -17.25 1.97 4.09
N PRO A 133 -16.10 1.90 4.80
CA PRO A 133 -15.32 3.08 5.12
C PRO A 133 -14.59 3.62 3.88
N PHE A 134 -14.64 4.94 3.67
CA PHE A 134 -13.92 5.62 2.58
C PHE A 134 -13.39 6.98 3.00
N PHE A 135 -12.35 7.45 2.30
CA PHE A 135 -11.85 8.81 2.38
C PHE A 135 -12.26 9.56 1.13
N GLN A 136 -12.76 10.79 1.27
CA GLN A 136 -13.05 11.67 0.14
C GLN A 136 -12.00 12.76 0.05
N ASP A 137 -11.41 12.94 -1.12
CA ASP A 137 -10.50 14.05 -1.36
C ASP A 137 -11.25 15.36 -1.64
N THR A 138 -10.52 16.47 -1.74
CA THR A 138 -11.11 17.78 -1.99
C THR A 138 -11.67 17.96 -3.41
N GLU A 139 -11.40 17.02 -4.32
CA GLU A 139 -11.95 16.99 -5.67
C GLU A 139 -13.19 16.08 -5.77
N GLY A 140 -13.56 15.43 -4.68
CA GLY A 140 -14.72 14.56 -4.58
C GLY A 140 -14.44 13.09 -4.91
N GLN A 141 -13.20 12.71 -5.21
CA GLN A 141 -12.82 11.32 -5.48
C GLN A 141 -12.86 10.50 -4.19
N ARG A 142 -13.37 9.26 -4.29
CA ARG A 142 -13.52 8.34 -3.14
C ARG A 142 -12.45 7.25 -3.15
N PHE A 143 -11.81 7.08 -2.01
CA PHE A 143 -10.79 6.06 -1.75
C PHE A 143 -11.26 5.17 -0.61
N TYR A 144 -11.73 3.97 -0.94
CA TYR A 144 -12.26 3.03 0.04
C TYR A 144 -11.13 2.41 0.86
N TRP A 145 -11.29 2.36 2.18
CA TRP A 145 -10.32 1.76 3.07
C TRP A 145 -10.35 0.23 2.91
N VAL A 146 -9.20 -0.37 2.64
CA VAL A 146 -9.06 -1.82 2.44
C VAL A 146 -8.36 -2.45 3.62
N ASP A 147 -7.20 -1.92 4.00
CA ASP A 147 -6.35 -2.49 5.04
C ASP A 147 -5.41 -1.44 5.64
N GLN A 148 -4.73 -1.81 6.72
CA GLN A 148 -3.67 -1.03 7.34
C GLN A 148 -2.49 -1.93 7.63
N LEU A 149 -1.36 -1.65 6.99
CA LEU A 149 -0.12 -2.36 7.28
C LEU A 149 0.37 -2.09 8.71
N ARG A 150 1.03 -3.08 9.31
CA ARG A 150 1.86 -2.91 10.50
C ARG A 150 2.96 -1.89 10.21
N ALA A 151 3.38 -1.17 11.25
CA ALA A 151 4.33 -0.06 11.12
C ALA A 151 5.64 -0.50 10.44
N SER A 152 6.17 -1.67 10.79
CA SER A 152 7.38 -2.21 10.15
C SER A 152 7.21 -2.49 8.65
N HIS A 153 6.06 -3.04 8.23
CA HIS A 153 5.76 -3.30 6.83
C HIS A 153 5.57 -2.00 6.04
N ALA A 154 4.87 -1.04 6.63
CA ALA A 154 4.67 0.26 6.02
C ALA A 154 5.99 1.03 5.86
N GLN A 155 6.85 1.03 6.89
CA GLN A 155 8.18 1.64 6.82
C GLN A 155 9.07 0.98 5.77
N ARG A 156 9.03 -0.36 5.66
CA ARG A 156 9.74 -1.08 4.60
C ARG A 156 9.26 -0.69 3.20
N ALA A 157 7.97 -0.39 3.01
CA ALA A 157 7.46 0.09 1.74
C ALA A 157 7.99 1.49 1.40
N VAL A 158 8.03 2.40 2.39
CA VAL A 158 8.63 3.74 2.24
C VAL A 158 10.10 3.65 1.88
N GLU A 159 10.87 2.79 2.56
CA GLU A 159 12.30 2.59 2.25
C GLU A 159 12.50 2.12 0.81
N ARG A 160 11.68 1.16 0.34
CA ARG A 160 11.74 0.70 -1.06
C ARG A 160 11.42 1.82 -2.05
N PHE A 161 10.44 2.67 -1.74
CA PHE A 161 10.11 3.84 -2.56
C PHE A 161 11.25 4.86 -2.59
N ALA A 162 11.79 5.20 -1.42
CA ALA A 162 12.91 6.13 -1.28
C ALA A 162 14.16 5.62 -2.01
N SER A 163 14.46 4.32 -1.91
CA SER A 163 15.57 3.68 -2.61
C SER A 163 15.40 3.72 -4.14
N ASP A 164 14.20 3.40 -4.66
CA ASP A 164 13.92 3.49 -6.10
C ASP A 164 14.00 4.93 -6.62
N LEU A 165 13.46 5.89 -5.84
CA LEU A 165 13.48 7.31 -6.15
C LEU A 165 14.90 7.91 -6.13
N SER A 166 15.71 7.52 -5.15
CA SER A 166 17.08 8.03 -4.95
C SER A 166 18.13 7.32 -5.78
N ARG A 167 17.74 6.37 -6.65
CA ARG A 167 18.70 5.63 -7.48
C ARG A 167 19.56 6.63 -8.26
N VAL A 168 20.87 6.51 -8.09
CA VAL A 168 21.83 7.33 -8.80
C VAL A 168 22.00 6.76 -10.21
N GLY A 169 21.51 7.48 -11.21
CA GLY A 169 21.65 7.14 -12.64
C GLY A 169 23.06 7.40 -13.20
N LEU A 170 24.10 7.24 -12.39
CA LEU A 170 25.47 7.34 -12.88
C LEU A 170 25.83 6.02 -13.55
N THR A 171 25.76 5.99 -14.87
CA THR A 171 26.66 5.12 -15.61
C THR A 171 28.05 5.68 -15.34
N GLU A 172 28.86 4.98 -14.53
CA GLU A 172 30.30 5.29 -14.47
C GLU A 172 30.79 5.53 -15.90
N ALA A 173 31.56 6.60 -16.11
CA ALA A 173 32.10 6.89 -17.43
C ALA A 173 32.73 5.60 -17.98
N GLU A 174 32.37 5.22 -19.21
CA GLU A 174 32.81 3.97 -19.86
C GLU A 174 34.34 3.76 -19.76
N TRP A 175 35.10 4.87 -19.69
CA TRP A 175 36.53 4.90 -19.38
C TRP A 175 36.92 4.24 -18.04
N LEU A 176 36.22 4.54 -16.94
CA LEU A 176 36.50 3.98 -15.62
C LEU A 176 36.16 2.48 -15.56
N ARG A 177 35.11 2.03 -16.26
CA ARG A 177 34.80 0.59 -16.41
C ARG A 177 35.89 -0.19 -17.13
N ARG A 178 36.55 0.43 -18.11
CA ARG A 178 37.65 -0.20 -18.87
C ARG A 178 38.92 -0.29 -18.04
N LEU A 179 39.24 0.73 -17.25
CA LEU A 179 40.37 0.74 -16.31
C LEU A 179 40.25 -0.31 -15.20
N ALA A 180 39.04 -0.56 -14.69
CA ALA A 180 38.83 -1.59 -13.66
C ALA A 180 39.00 -3.04 -14.16
N ARG A 181 39.17 -3.24 -15.48
CA ARG A 181 39.36 -4.55 -16.12
C ARG A 181 40.77 -4.77 -16.68
N SER A 182 41.68 -3.79 -16.54
CA SER A 182 43.11 -3.90 -16.87
C SER A 182 43.94 -4.10 -15.62
#